data_AF-A0A6N7GM00-F1
#
_entry.id   AF-A0A6N7GM00-F1
#
_cell.length_a   1.000
_cell.length_b   1.000
_cell.length_c   1.000
_cell.angle_alpha   90.00
_cell.angle_beta   90.00
_cell.angle_gamma   90.00
#
_symmetry.space_group_name_H-M   'P 1'
#
loop_
_entity.id
_entity.type
_entity.pdbx_description
1 polymer ?
#
loop_
_entity_poly.entity_id
_entity_poly.type
_entity_poly.pdbx_seq_one_letter_code
_entity_poly.pdbx_strand_id
1 'polypeptide(L)'
;MRSGSVPEEVDLQNQQPEVREECGVFGVWAPGEEVAKLTYFGLYALQHRGQEAAGIAVSDGSGVVVYKDLGLVAQVFDEPTLASLRGHLAIGHTRYS
;
A
#
# COMPACT_ATOMS: atom_id res chain seq x y z
N MET A 1 36.29 49.37 -18.45
CA MET A 1 34.93 49.27 -17.88
C MET A 1 34.42 47.87 -18.13
N ARG A 2 34.46 46.98 -17.13
CA ARG A 2 33.85 45.65 -17.21
C ARG A 2 32.42 45.79 -16.68
N SER A 3 31.43 45.66 -17.55
CA SER A 3 30.03 45.53 -17.13
C SER A 3 29.87 44.16 -16.48
N GLY A 4 29.85 44.12 -15.15
CA GLY A 4 29.48 42.92 -14.42
C GLY A 4 28.03 42.56 -14.75
N SER A 5 27.84 41.38 -15.34
CA SER A 5 26.52 40.77 -15.49
C SER A 5 25.94 40.48 -14.11
N VAL A 6 24.69 40.91 -13.92
CA VAL A 6 23.89 40.66 -12.71
C VAL A 6 23.84 39.14 -12.45
N PRO A 7 23.97 38.65 -11.20
CA PRO A 7 23.78 37.24 -10.91
C PRO A 7 22.33 36.84 -11.19
N GLU A 8 22.11 35.68 -11.81
CA GLU A 8 20.77 35.10 -11.98
C GLU A 8 20.04 35.07 -10.64
N GLU A 9 18.83 35.64 -10.62
CA GLU A 9 17.92 35.56 -9.49
C GLU A 9 17.58 34.09 -9.25
N VAL A 10 17.93 33.57 -8.08
CA VAL A 10 17.54 32.22 -7.65
C VAL A 10 16.04 32.25 -7.40
N ASP A 11 15.25 31.64 -8.29
CA ASP A 11 13.82 31.46 -8.12
C ASP A 11 13.53 30.51 -6.94
N LEU A 12 13.23 31.12 -5.79
CA LEU A 12 12.88 30.43 -4.54
C LEU A 12 11.44 29.89 -4.54
N GLN A 13 10.64 30.10 -5.59
CA GLN A 13 9.21 29.77 -5.60
C GLN A 13 8.91 28.31 -5.98
N ASN A 14 9.91 27.55 -6.43
CA ASN A 14 9.69 26.19 -6.97
C ASN A 14 10.18 25.05 -6.07
N GLN A 15 10.29 25.27 -4.75
CA GLN A 15 10.66 24.24 -3.77
C GLN A 15 9.44 23.60 -3.09
N GLN A 16 8.35 23.37 -3.82
CA GLN A 16 7.34 22.43 -3.31
C GLN A 16 7.89 21.01 -3.47
N PRO A 17 8.08 20.24 -2.39
CA PRO A 17 8.43 18.83 -2.54
C PRO A 17 7.34 18.19 -3.40
N GLU A 18 7.73 17.46 -4.45
CA GLU A 18 6.79 16.62 -5.18
C GLU A 18 6.01 15.79 -4.17
N VAL A 19 4.68 15.85 -4.24
CA VAL A 19 3.81 15.00 -3.42
C VAL A 19 4.04 13.58 -3.92
N ARG A 20 4.89 12.84 -3.22
CA ARG A 20 5.11 11.41 -3.47
C ARG A 20 3.96 10.67 -2.82
N GLU A 21 3.12 10.09 -3.66
CA GLU A 21 2.09 9.19 -3.17
C GLU A 21 2.76 7.89 -2.72
N GLU A 22 2.50 7.52 -1.46
CA GLU A 22 3.10 6.36 -0.83
C GLU A 22 2.08 5.23 -0.72
N CYS A 23 2.55 4.02 -0.93
CA CYS A 23 1.74 2.80 -0.81
C CYS A 23 1.14 2.63 0.59
N GLY A 24 0.01 1.93 0.71
CA GLY A 24 -0.58 1.55 1.99
C GLY A 24 -0.11 0.17 2.44
N VAL A 25 0.16 0.02 3.74
CA VAL A 25 0.48 -1.29 4.36
C VAL A 25 -0.39 -1.50 5.59
N PHE A 26 -0.88 -2.73 5.77
CA PHE A 26 -1.60 -3.16 6.96
C PHE A 26 -1.02 -4.48 7.48
N GLY A 27 -0.95 -4.66 8.79
CA GLY A 27 -0.47 -5.90 9.40
C GLY A 27 -1.29 -6.23 10.64
N VAL A 28 -1.59 -7.52 10.83
CA VAL A 28 -2.35 -8.01 11.97
C VAL A 28 -1.81 -9.36 12.45
N TRP A 29 -1.73 -9.51 13.76
CA TRP A 29 -1.54 -10.78 14.44
C TRP A 29 -2.70 -10.96 15.41
N ALA A 30 -3.54 -11.96 15.17
CA ALA A 30 -4.75 -12.20 15.96
C ALA A 30 -5.12 -13.69 15.88
N PRO A 31 -4.53 -14.54 16.74
CA PRO A 31 -4.90 -15.94 16.81
C PRO A 31 -6.39 -16.13 17.10
N GLY A 32 -7.06 -16.98 16.31
CA GLY A 32 -8.49 -17.27 16.44
C GLY A 32 -9.40 -16.37 15.60
N GLU A 33 -8.86 -15.31 14.99
CA GLU A 33 -9.61 -14.37 14.15
C GLU A 33 -9.40 -14.62 12.65
N GLU A 34 -10.31 -14.11 11.82
CA GLU A 34 -10.17 -14.13 10.35
C GLU A 34 -9.20 -13.03 9.88
N VAL A 35 -7.89 -13.23 10.10
CA VAL A 35 -6.84 -12.23 9.81
C VAL A 35 -6.80 -11.75 8.35
N ALA A 36 -7.23 -12.58 7.39
CA ALA A 36 -7.37 -12.17 5.99
C ALA A 36 -8.48 -11.13 5.80
N LYS A 37 -9.64 -11.30 6.43
CA LYS A 37 -10.75 -10.32 6.38
C LYS A 37 -10.41 -9.04 7.12
N LEU A 38 -9.76 -9.14 8.28
CA LEU A 38 -9.28 -7.96 9.01
C LEU A 38 -8.28 -7.16 8.16
N THR A 39 -7.35 -7.85 7.48
CA THR A 39 -6.41 -7.22 6.55
C THR A 39 -7.14 -6.59 5.37
N TYR A 40 -8.13 -7.27 4.77
CA TYR A 40 -8.95 -6.72 3.70
C TYR A 40 -9.60 -5.39 4.10
N PHE A 41 -10.27 -5.32 5.26
CA PHE A 41 -10.89 -4.08 5.72
C PHE A 41 -9.87 -2.98 6.00
N GLY A 42 -8.72 -3.33 6.57
CA GLY A 42 -7.60 -2.40 6.75
C GLY A 42 -7.12 -1.82 5.42
N LEU A 43 -6.91 -2.66 4.41
CA LEU A 43 -6.51 -2.22 3.06
C LEU A 43 -7.61 -1.42 2.36
N TYR A 44 -8.87 -1.80 2.54
CA TYR A 44 -10.00 -1.05 2.00
C TYR A 44 -10.04 0.38 2.56
N ALA A 45 -9.80 0.55 3.86
CA ALA A 45 -9.65 1.87 4.46
C ALA A 45 -8.42 2.64 3.91
N LEU A 46 -7.35 1.93 3.56
CA LEU A 46 -6.13 2.47 2.95
C LEU A 46 -6.16 2.53 1.41
N GLN A 47 -7.32 2.32 0.77
CA GLN A 47 -7.45 2.28 -0.70
C GLN A 47 -6.99 3.59 -1.37
N HIS A 48 -7.11 4.71 -0.65
CA HIS A 48 -6.64 6.02 -1.09
C HIS A 48 -5.11 6.14 -1.19
N ARG A 49 -4.35 5.15 -0.71
CA ARG A 49 -2.88 5.08 -0.79
C ARG A 49 -2.35 4.19 -1.93
N GLY A 50 -3.21 3.76 -2.84
CA GLY A 50 -2.80 2.89 -3.93
C GLY A 50 -4.00 2.24 -4.62
N GLN A 51 -4.22 2.55 -5.90
CA GLN A 51 -5.40 2.10 -6.66
C GLN A 51 -5.07 1.08 -7.76
N GLU A 52 -3.82 0.64 -7.85
CA GLU A 52 -3.35 -0.12 -9.01
C GLU A 52 -3.26 -1.61 -8.78
N ALA A 53 -2.96 -2.02 -7.55
CA ALA A 53 -2.84 -3.41 -7.16
C ALA A 53 -3.03 -3.56 -5.65
N ALA A 54 -3.46 -4.74 -5.24
CA ALA A 54 -3.55 -5.11 -3.84
C ALA A 54 -3.03 -6.55 -3.62
N GLY A 55 -2.53 -6.81 -2.42
CA GLY A 55 -2.03 -8.13 -2.03
C GLY A 55 -2.19 -8.40 -0.55
N ILE A 56 -2.46 -9.65 -0.19
CA ILE A 56 -2.51 -10.14 1.19
C ILE A 56 -1.64 -11.41 1.26
N ALA A 57 -0.76 -11.45 2.25
CA ALA A 57 -0.01 -12.63 2.65
C ALA A 57 -0.44 -13.05 4.05
N VAL A 58 -0.72 -14.34 4.24
CA VAL A 58 -1.16 -14.92 5.51
C VAL A 58 -0.22 -16.04 5.94
N SER A 59 0.06 -16.14 7.23
CA SER A 59 0.89 -17.17 7.83
C SER A 59 0.22 -17.84 9.02
N ASP A 60 0.41 -19.14 9.13
CA ASP A 60 0.09 -19.98 10.29
C ASP A 60 1.31 -20.25 11.18
N GLY A 61 2.40 -19.51 10.98
CA GLY A 61 3.67 -19.68 11.69
C GLY A 61 4.58 -20.78 11.12
N SER A 62 4.10 -21.59 10.18
CA SER A 62 4.88 -22.65 9.51
C SER A 62 5.09 -22.37 8.02
N GLY A 63 4.12 -21.74 7.37
CA GLY A 63 4.20 -21.33 5.97
C GLY A 63 3.58 -19.97 5.72
N VAL A 64 3.69 -19.51 4.46
CA VAL A 64 3.06 -18.28 3.99
C VAL A 64 2.29 -18.57 2.71
N VAL A 65 1.04 -18.14 2.66
CA VAL A 65 0.20 -18.14 1.45
C VAL A 65 -0.03 -16.70 1.04
N VAL A 66 0.11 -16.42 -0.25
CA VAL A 66 -0.01 -15.05 -0.80
C VAL A 66 -1.02 -15.05 -1.93
N TYR A 67 -1.92 -14.07 -1.92
CA TYR A 67 -2.75 -13.71 -3.07
C TYR A 67 -2.56 -12.23 -3.38
N LYS A 68 -2.39 -11.90 -4.66
CA LYS A 68 -2.25 -10.52 -5.13
C LYS A 68 -2.70 -10.42 -6.58
N ASP A 69 -3.28 -9.28 -6.94
CA ASP A 69 -3.64 -8.98 -8.32
C ASP A 69 -3.68 -7.46 -8.55
N LEU A 70 -3.80 -7.06 -9.81
CA LEU A 70 -4.05 -5.68 -10.22
C LEU A 70 -5.51 -5.29 -9.91
N GLY A 71 -5.70 -4.01 -9.60
CA GLY A 71 -7.00 -3.41 -9.31
C GLY A 71 -7.18 -2.98 -7.85
N LEU A 72 -8.40 -2.51 -7.57
CA LEU A 72 -8.81 -2.07 -6.24
C LEU A 72 -8.94 -3.27 -5.29
N VAL A 73 -8.78 -3.04 -3.99
CA VAL A 73 -8.88 -4.06 -2.94
C VAL A 73 -10.17 -4.89 -3.07
N ALA A 74 -11.31 -4.24 -3.28
CA ALA A 74 -12.61 -4.92 -3.44
C ALA A 74 -12.78 -5.68 -4.78
N GLN A 75 -11.92 -5.43 -5.76
CA GLN A 75 -11.90 -6.17 -7.03
C GLN A 75 -10.95 -7.37 -6.94
N VAL A 76 -9.83 -7.22 -6.22
CA VAL A 76 -8.82 -8.25 -6.04
C VAL A 76 -9.32 -9.37 -5.12
N PHE A 77 -10.06 -9.04 -4.05
CA PHE A 77 -10.46 -10.02 -3.04
C PHE A 77 -11.97 -10.23 -3.00
N ASP A 78 -12.39 -11.44 -3.36
CA ASP A 78 -13.72 -11.94 -3.09
C ASP A 78 -13.74 -12.86 -1.86
N GLU A 79 -14.94 -13.27 -1.44
CA GLU A 79 -15.12 -14.07 -0.24
C GLU A 79 -14.46 -15.47 -0.32
N PRO A 80 -14.53 -16.20 -1.45
CA PRO A 80 -13.75 -17.43 -1.65
C PRO A 80 -12.24 -17.24 -1.50
N THR A 81 -11.68 -16.17 -2.10
CA THR A 81 -10.25 -15.85 -1.99
C THR A 81 -9.86 -15.61 -0.54
N LEU A 82 -10.60 -14.77 0.18
CA LEU A 82 -10.35 -14.48 1.60
C LEU A 82 -10.47 -15.74 2.47
N ALA A 83 -11.44 -16.61 2.21
CA ALA A 83 -11.64 -17.86 2.95
C ALA A 83 -10.52 -18.90 2.74
N SER A 84 -9.77 -18.79 1.65
CA SER A 84 -8.61 -19.63 1.35
C SER A 84 -7.34 -19.20 2.10
N LEU A 85 -7.27 -17.94 2.53
CA LEU A 85 -6.12 -17.33 3.20
C LEU A 85 -6.23 -17.52 4.73
N ARG A 86 -5.79 -18.69 5.21
CA ARG A 86 -5.92 -19.08 6.63
C ARG A 86 -4.61 -18.98 7.40
N GLY A 87 -4.68 -18.48 8.62
CA GLY A 87 -3.55 -18.32 9.53
C GLY A 87 -3.92 -17.44 10.72
N HIS A 88 -2.92 -16.99 11.46
CA HIS A 88 -3.08 -16.09 12.61
C HIS A 88 -2.27 -14.80 12.50
N LEU A 89 -1.52 -14.65 11.40
CA LEU A 89 -0.76 -13.46 11.04
C LEU A 89 -1.07 -13.11 9.58
N ALA A 90 -1.27 -11.84 9.28
CA ALA A 90 -1.42 -11.36 7.92
C ALA A 90 -0.74 -10.00 7.71
N ILE A 91 -0.22 -9.79 6.51
CA ILE A 91 0.20 -8.49 6.02
C ILE A 91 -0.50 -8.21 4.69
N GLY A 92 -0.78 -6.95 4.43
CA GLY A 92 -1.44 -6.49 3.22
C GLY A 92 -0.79 -5.23 2.67
N HIS A 93 -0.95 -5.01 1.37
CA HIS A 93 -0.40 -3.84 0.66
C HIS A 93 -1.36 -3.30 -0.40
N THR A 94 -1.44 -1.98 -0.54
CA THR A 94 -2.05 -1.27 -1.69
C THR A 94 -0.97 -0.52 -2.46
N ARG A 95 -0.88 -0.73 -3.78
CA ARG A 95 0.19 -0.16 -4.63
C ARG A 95 -0.26 1.12 -5.32
N TYR A 96 0.61 2.12 -5.28
CA TYR A 96 0.63 3.32 -6.12
C TYR A 96 1.86 3.24 -7.08
N SER A 97 1.78 3.75 -8.33
CA SER A 97 2.95 3.92 -9.23
C SER A 97 3.33 5.37 -9.38
#